data_AF-A0A8S1TKS6-F1
#
_entry.id   AF-A0A8S1TKS6-F1
#
_cell.length_a   1.000
_cell.length_b   1.000
_cell.length_c   1.000
_cell.angle_alpha   90.00
_cell.angle_beta   90.00
_cell.angle_gamma   90.00
#
_symmetry.space_group_name_H-M   'P 1'
#
loop_
_entity.id
_entity.type
_entity.pdbx_description
1 polymer ?
#
loop_
_entity_poly.entity_id
_entity_poly.type
_entity_poly.pdbx_seq_one_letter_code
_entity_poly.pdbx_strand_id
1 'polypeptide(L)'
;MRHIILLLIIQCFASNIDVQISYIDAPLINIHWCSDTVLALTSKGSVYRSDDRGRQWTKMSEIFHRKALIQLEDSDERVGIVNNLVPSPVDKSLVLFTGTDQIAWISLDCGKTITAVNAGKQLREYQFHPLEKDWIIASAGVKRIGGVGQVQRVDLLNGKSLQADLVILGTGIQPNNKLAKDQLKISPNGGIETDVFLKAAKNVYASGDISSYPYWVTGEHVRIEHQNEAVRQGYVAALNILGRPTPLTDVPFFWTRQWDRTLAYSGVGQGFDEVIVDGDLSQQKFVAYYARKGRVVASASMNTPNAQMIISEALRLNVMPSAEDLKEKKVNLDDIKKIVLSKGSSCHCKRAGQCQSQL
;
A
#
# COMPACT_ATOMS: atom_id res chain seq x y z
N MET A 1 -16.45 30.75 -10.10
CA MET A 1 -16.75 29.58 -10.97
C MET A 1 -17.25 28.45 -10.10
N ARG A 2 -18.51 28.01 -10.26
CA ARG A 2 -19.07 26.88 -9.50
C ARG A 2 -18.47 25.60 -10.07
N HIS A 3 -17.56 24.96 -9.34
CA HIS A 3 -17.06 23.63 -9.70
C HIS A 3 -18.19 22.63 -9.44
N ILE A 4 -18.94 22.33 -10.50
CA ILE A 4 -20.06 21.40 -10.53
C ILE A 4 -19.48 20.02 -10.80
N ILE A 5 -19.70 19.06 -9.90
CA ILE A 5 -19.33 17.67 -10.13
C ILE A 5 -20.56 16.79 -10.01
N LEU A 6 -20.70 15.96 -11.03
CA LEU A 6 -21.78 15.03 -11.30
C LEU A 6 -21.58 13.79 -10.42
N LEU A 7 -22.47 13.58 -9.45
CA LEU A 7 -22.58 12.28 -8.81
C LEU A 7 -23.63 11.46 -9.57
N LEU A 8 -23.20 10.39 -10.23
CA LEU A 8 -24.06 9.45 -10.96
C LEU A 8 -24.37 8.26 -10.06
N ILE A 9 -25.64 8.08 -9.73
CA ILE A 9 -26.12 6.90 -9.01
C ILE A 9 -26.88 6.07 -10.01
N ILE A 10 -26.37 4.87 -10.28
CA ILE A 10 -26.94 3.93 -11.24
C ILE A 10 -27.59 2.82 -10.43
N GLN A 11 -28.92 2.80 -10.39
CA GLN A 11 -29.67 1.69 -9.82
C GLN A 11 -30.11 0.77 -10.97
N CYS A 12 -29.54 -0.42 -11.05
CA CYS A 12 -29.80 -1.36 -12.14
C CYS A 12 -30.96 -2.29 -11.77
N PHE A 13 -32.16 -2.04 -12.30
CA PHE A 13 -33.28 -2.98 -12.23
C PHE A 13 -33.57 -3.52 -13.61
N ALA A 14 -33.26 -4.79 -13.85
CA ALA A 14 -33.74 -5.71 -14.90
C ALA A 14 -33.93 -5.23 -16.36
N SER A 15 -33.77 -3.93 -16.70
CA SER A 15 -33.86 -3.30 -18.03
C SER A 15 -33.81 -1.76 -18.01
N ASN A 16 -33.94 -1.07 -16.86
CA ASN A 16 -33.91 0.41 -16.78
C ASN A 16 -32.86 0.93 -15.79
N ILE A 17 -32.17 2.01 -16.16
CA ILE A 17 -31.22 2.75 -15.34
C ILE A 17 -31.87 4.05 -14.88
N ASP A 18 -32.08 4.20 -13.57
CA ASP A 18 -32.47 5.48 -12.95
C ASP A 18 -31.20 6.29 -12.65
N VAL A 19 -31.15 7.55 -13.09
CA VAL A 19 -30.00 8.46 -12.91
C VAL A 19 -30.48 9.72 -12.20
N GLN A 20 -29.83 10.03 -11.08
CA GLN A 20 -30.02 11.30 -10.40
C GLN A 20 -28.72 12.10 -10.36
N ILE A 21 -28.85 13.41 -10.55
CA ILE A 21 -27.74 14.37 -10.51
C ILE A 21 -27.87 15.21 -9.24
N SER A 22 -26.80 15.23 -8.45
CA SER A 22 -26.66 16.10 -7.28
C SER A 22 -25.44 17.01 -7.41
N TYR A 23 -25.51 18.19 -6.80
CA TYR A 23 -24.46 19.19 -6.83
C TYR A 23 -23.79 19.30 -5.45
N ILE A 24 -22.48 19.11 -5.42
CA ILE A 24 -21.62 19.21 -4.24
C ILE A 24 -20.55 20.29 -4.45
N ASP A 25 -19.86 20.69 -3.39
CA ASP A 25 -19.02 21.90 -3.38
C ASP A 25 -17.59 21.74 -3.95
N ALA A 26 -17.17 20.50 -4.22
CA ALA A 26 -15.86 20.13 -4.72
C ALA A 26 -15.83 18.65 -5.22
N PRO A 27 -14.78 18.24 -5.96
CA PRO A 27 -14.60 16.85 -6.38
C PRO A 27 -14.64 15.86 -5.23
N LEU A 28 -15.21 14.68 -5.48
CA LEU A 28 -15.19 13.59 -4.51
C LEU A 28 -13.81 12.96 -4.45
N ILE A 29 -13.34 12.75 -3.23
CA ILE A 29 -12.10 12.03 -2.95
C ILE A 29 -12.38 10.65 -2.34
N ASN A 30 -13.51 10.47 -1.68
CA ASN A 30 -13.89 9.19 -1.07
C ASN A 30 -15.43 9.07 -1.01
N ILE A 31 -15.95 7.86 -1.24
CA ILE A 31 -17.36 7.51 -1.08
C ILE A 31 -17.43 6.20 -0.29
N HIS A 32 -18.26 6.16 0.75
CA HIS A 32 -18.45 4.97 1.59
C HIS A 32 -19.94 4.63 1.72
N TRP A 33 -20.26 3.35 1.50
CA TRP A 33 -21.62 2.84 1.56
C TRP A 33 -21.86 2.05 2.85
N CYS A 34 -22.82 2.48 3.65
CA CYS A 34 -23.28 1.83 4.86
C CYS A 34 -24.67 1.23 4.65
N SER A 35 -24.81 0.37 3.64
CA SER A 35 -26.11 -0.08 3.12
C SER A 35 -26.85 1.04 2.38
N ASP A 36 -28.01 1.49 2.86
CA ASP A 36 -28.80 2.53 2.19
C ASP A 36 -28.27 3.94 2.44
N THR A 37 -27.43 4.12 3.46
CA THR A 37 -26.75 5.38 3.75
C THR A 37 -25.44 5.48 2.98
N VAL A 38 -25.15 6.65 2.44
CA VAL A 38 -23.91 6.96 1.71
C VAL A 38 -23.21 8.14 2.35
N LEU A 39 -21.92 8.01 2.59
CA LEU A 39 -21.03 9.11 2.95
C LEU A 39 -20.18 9.48 1.75
N ALA A 40 -19.99 10.78 1.55
CA ALA A 40 -19.19 11.33 0.47
C ALA A 40 -18.28 12.43 1.02
N LEU A 41 -16.98 12.32 0.75
CA LEU A 41 -15.97 13.29 1.14
C LEU A 41 -15.47 14.03 -0.10
N THR A 42 -15.46 15.37 -0.03
CA THR A 42 -14.95 16.22 -1.13
C THR A 42 -13.51 16.65 -0.90
N SER A 43 -12.83 17.12 -1.95
CA SER A 43 -11.45 17.63 -1.88
C SER A 43 -11.31 18.93 -1.09
N LYS A 44 -12.41 19.57 -0.71
CA LYS A 44 -12.46 20.67 0.27
C LYS A 44 -12.58 20.18 1.72
N GLY A 45 -12.67 18.88 1.92
CA GLY A 45 -12.92 18.25 3.22
C GLY A 45 -14.36 18.34 3.72
N SER A 46 -15.30 18.66 2.82
CA SER A 46 -16.72 18.62 3.15
C SER A 46 -17.21 17.18 3.16
N VAL A 47 -17.86 16.78 4.24
CA VAL A 47 -18.55 15.49 4.34
C VAL A 47 -20.02 15.69 4.03
N TYR A 48 -20.56 14.86 3.16
CA TYR A 48 -21.98 14.76 2.84
C TYR A 48 -22.50 13.38 3.22
N ARG A 49 -23.76 13.34 3.67
CA ARG A 49 -24.47 12.11 4.01
C ARG A 49 -25.80 12.06 3.28
N SER A 50 -26.14 10.89 2.77
CA SER A 50 -27.43 10.59 2.19
C SER A 50 -28.02 9.36 2.88
N ASP A 51 -29.31 9.42 3.21
CA ASP A 51 -30.06 8.31 3.81
C ASP A 51 -30.87 7.49 2.81
N ASP A 52 -30.84 7.88 1.55
CA ASP A 52 -31.71 7.39 0.49
C ASP A 52 -30.91 6.99 -0.74
N ARG A 53 -29.77 6.30 -0.52
CA ARG A 53 -28.86 5.78 -1.55
C ARG A 53 -28.31 6.87 -2.47
N GLY A 54 -28.11 8.06 -1.93
CA GLY A 54 -27.55 9.24 -2.61
C GLY A 54 -28.54 10.06 -3.42
N ARG A 55 -29.85 9.89 -3.20
CA ARG A 55 -30.88 10.72 -3.85
C ARG A 55 -30.95 12.11 -3.22
N GLN A 56 -30.80 12.24 -1.92
CA GLN A 56 -30.73 13.51 -1.20
C GLN A 56 -29.46 13.56 -0.36
N TRP A 57 -28.80 14.72 -0.38
CA TRP A 57 -27.53 14.93 0.29
C TRP A 57 -27.63 16.03 1.35
N THR A 58 -27.18 15.71 2.55
CA THR A 58 -27.03 16.66 3.66
C THR A 58 -25.55 16.92 3.89
N LYS A 59 -25.14 18.19 3.82
CA LYS A 59 -23.77 18.60 4.15
C LYS A 59 -23.57 18.55 5.66
N MET A 60 -22.60 17.77 6.13
CA MET A 60 -22.32 17.55 7.55
C MET A 60 -21.15 18.36 8.09
N SER A 61 -20.39 19.02 7.23
CA SER A 61 -19.11 19.69 7.56
C SER A 61 -19.16 20.55 8.82
N GLU A 62 -20.25 21.29 9.04
CA GLU A 62 -20.43 22.14 10.23
C GLU A 62 -20.44 21.35 11.56
N ILE A 63 -20.93 20.10 11.54
CA ILE A 63 -20.97 19.23 12.72
C ILE A 63 -19.54 18.91 13.18
N PHE A 64 -18.64 18.62 12.23
CA PHE A 64 -17.24 18.34 12.52
C PHE A 64 -16.54 19.55 13.15
N HIS A 65 -16.81 20.75 12.61
CA HIS A 65 -16.26 22.00 13.12
C HIS A 65 -16.72 22.28 14.57
N ARG A 66 -18.02 22.19 14.84
CA ARG A 66 -18.57 22.42 16.19
C ARG A 66 -18.05 21.43 17.22
N LYS A 67 -17.96 20.15 16.87
CA LYS A 67 -17.48 19.10 17.80
C LYS A 67 -15.99 19.17 18.08
N ALA A 68 -15.19 19.70 17.14
CA ALA A 68 -13.78 20.00 17.38
C ALA A 68 -13.62 21.12 18.43
N LEU A 69 -14.35 22.23 18.26
CA LEU A 69 -14.26 23.39 19.16
C LEU A 69 -14.66 23.06 20.60
N ILE A 70 -15.76 22.33 20.80
CA ILE A 70 -16.28 22.01 22.16
C ILE A 70 -15.28 21.19 23.01
N GLN A 71 -14.32 20.50 22.39
CA GLN A 71 -13.38 19.63 23.10
C GLN A 71 -11.92 20.09 23.08
N LEU A 72 -11.61 21.22 22.43
CA LEU A 72 -10.36 21.93 22.62
C LEU A 72 -10.56 22.95 23.75
N GLU A 73 -9.58 23.13 24.63
CA GLU A 73 -9.65 24.19 25.65
C GLU A 73 -9.85 25.55 24.97
N ASP A 74 -10.64 26.44 25.60
CA ASP A 74 -11.19 27.72 25.06
C ASP A 74 -10.15 28.69 24.43
N SER A 75 -8.85 28.38 24.48
CA SER A 75 -7.78 29.17 23.87
C SER A 75 -7.31 28.69 22.49
N ASP A 76 -7.79 27.55 21.99
CA ASP A 76 -7.24 26.91 20.79
C ASP A 76 -8.29 26.81 19.67
N GLU A 77 -8.50 27.93 18.95
CA GLU A 77 -9.45 28.08 17.82
C GLU A 77 -9.03 27.28 16.57
N ARG A 78 -8.85 25.95 16.69
CA ARG A 78 -8.45 25.10 15.56
C ARG A 78 -9.66 24.47 14.88
N VAL A 79 -9.90 24.88 13.64
CA VAL A 79 -10.98 24.36 12.79
C VAL A 79 -10.51 23.09 12.08
N GLY A 80 -10.98 21.93 12.55
CA GLY A 80 -10.65 20.65 11.91
C GLY A 80 -11.42 20.43 10.60
N ILE A 81 -10.69 20.26 9.49
CA ILE A 81 -11.22 19.87 8.17
C ILE A 81 -11.00 18.37 7.98
N VAL A 82 -12.00 17.61 7.51
CA VAL A 82 -11.86 16.16 7.28
C VAL A 82 -11.03 15.92 6.03
N ASN A 83 -10.00 15.07 6.13
CA ASN A 83 -9.10 14.74 5.02
C ASN A 83 -9.30 13.30 4.51
N ASN A 84 -9.80 12.40 5.36
CA ASN A 84 -10.01 11.01 4.97
C ASN A 84 -11.18 10.35 5.71
N LEU A 85 -11.79 9.36 5.04
CA LEU A 85 -12.75 8.42 5.62
C LEU A 85 -12.05 7.06 5.75
N VAL A 86 -12.02 6.53 6.96
CA VAL A 86 -11.50 5.20 7.27
C VAL A 86 -12.69 4.37 7.74
N PRO A 87 -13.33 3.59 6.86
CA PRO A 87 -14.39 2.68 7.27
C PRO A 87 -13.81 1.47 8.01
N SER A 88 -14.56 0.92 8.97
CA SER A 88 -14.20 -0.34 9.61
C SER A 88 -14.31 -1.50 8.60
N PRO A 89 -13.34 -2.43 8.60
CA PRO A 89 -13.39 -3.62 7.75
C PRO A 89 -14.44 -4.64 8.22
N VAL A 90 -14.95 -4.50 9.46
CA VAL A 90 -15.87 -5.47 10.10
C VAL A 90 -17.30 -4.95 10.14
N ASP A 91 -17.48 -3.64 10.30
CA ASP A 91 -18.80 -3.01 10.42
C ASP A 91 -18.88 -1.75 9.54
N LYS A 92 -19.66 -1.81 8.47
CA LYS A 92 -19.77 -0.69 7.52
C LYS A 92 -20.40 0.56 8.14
N SER A 93 -21.14 0.46 9.24
CA SER A 93 -21.69 1.62 9.94
C SER A 93 -20.64 2.37 10.76
N LEU A 94 -19.54 1.70 11.11
CA LEU A 94 -18.45 2.24 11.89
C LEU A 94 -17.44 2.95 10.98
N VAL A 95 -17.34 4.27 11.09
CA VAL A 95 -16.49 5.10 10.24
C VAL A 95 -15.69 6.06 11.08
N LEU A 96 -14.37 6.04 10.90
CA LEU A 96 -13.45 7.04 11.45
C LEU A 96 -13.18 8.10 10.40
N PHE A 97 -13.19 9.36 10.82
CA PHE A 97 -12.89 10.54 10.03
C PHE A 97 -11.57 11.10 10.57
N THR A 98 -10.54 11.20 9.73
CA THR A 98 -9.28 11.85 10.12
C THR A 98 -9.18 13.20 9.42
N GLY A 99 -8.78 14.24 10.16
CA GLY A 99 -8.74 15.61 9.67
C GLY A 99 -7.40 16.30 9.82
N THR A 100 -7.41 17.60 9.53
CA THR A 100 -6.30 18.51 9.77
C THR A 100 -6.00 18.63 11.26
N ASP A 101 -4.80 19.10 11.58
CA ASP A 101 -4.39 19.42 12.95
C ASP A 101 -4.52 18.24 13.93
N GLN A 102 -4.41 17.03 13.39
CA GLN A 102 -4.49 15.76 14.10
C GLN A 102 -5.85 15.51 14.77
N ILE A 103 -6.90 16.22 14.34
CA ILE A 103 -8.27 16.01 14.82
C ILE A 103 -8.87 14.78 14.13
N ALA A 104 -9.49 13.90 14.92
CA ALA A 104 -10.20 12.76 14.39
C ALA A 104 -11.56 12.60 15.08
N TRP A 105 -12.50 12.04 14.34
CA TRP A 105 -13.85 11.76 14.81
C TRP A 105 -14.25 10.34 14.44
N ILE A 106 -15.19 9.77 15.17
CA ILE A 106 -15.76 8.47 14.88
C ILE A 106 -17.28 8.58 14.81
N SER A 107 -17.87 7.78 13.94
CA SER A 107 -19.29 7.51 13.91
C SER A 107 -19.51 6.02 14.02
N LEU A 108 -20.46 5.62 14.86
CA LEU A 108 -20.89 4.23 15.01
C LEU A 108 -22.17 3.94 14.20
N ASP A 109 -22.68 4.93 13.47
CA ASP A 109 -24.01 4.91 12.84
C ASP A 109 -23.99 5.62 11.48
N CYS A 110 -22.88 5.44 10.76
CA CYS A 110 -22.63 5.96 9.42
C CYS A 110 -22.91 7.46 9.27
N GLY A 111 -22.27 8.25 10.11
CA GLY A 111 -22.32 9.70 10.11
C GLY A 111 -23.59 10.30 10.72
N LYS A 112 -24.52 9.52 11.28
CA LYS A 112 -25.69 10.13 11.94
C LYS A 112 -25.28 10.83 13.24
N THR A 113 -24.37 10.23 14.00
CA THR A 113 -23.69 10.81 15.14
C THR A 113 -22.18 10.79 14.90
N ILE A 114 -21.54 11.92 15.18
CA ILE A 114 -20.09 12.11 15.07
C ILE A 114 -19.53 12.36 16.46
N THR A 115 -18.44 11.74 16.88
CA THR A 115 -17.82 12.00 18.19
C THR A 115 -16.33 12.22 17.99
N ALA A 116 -15.77 13.31 18.52
CA ALA A 116 -14.32 13.51 18.47
C ALA A 116 -13.63 12.43 19.32
N VAL A 117 -12.56 11.81 18.79
CA VAL A 117 -11.87 10.69 19.48
C VAL A 117 -10.54 11.09 20.12
N ASN A 118 -10.01 12.25 19.75
CA ASN A 118 -8.65 12.65 20.07
C ASN A 118 -8.56 13.88 21.00
N ALA A 119 -9.64 14.27 21.70
CA ALA A 119 -9.57 15.40 22.63
C ALA A 119 -8.42 15.23 23.64
N GLY A 120 -7.48 16.18 23.60
CA GLY A 120 -6.25 16.17 24.39
C GLY A 120 -5.20 15.12 24.00
N LYS A 121 -5.29 14.47 22.83
CA LYS A 121 -4.34 13.46 22.34
C LYS A 121 -3.88 13.78 20.90
N GLN A 122 -2.59 14.07 20.71
CA GLN A 122 -1.96 14.16 19.39
C GLN A 122 -1.74 12.76 18.79
N LEU A 123 -2.81 12.14 18.30
CA LEU A 123 -2.79 10.86 17.59
C LEU A 123 -2.66 11.13 16.08
N ARG A 124 -1.77 10.41 15.41
CA ARG A 124 -1.39 10.61 14.00
C ARG A 124 -1.97 9.57 13.07
N GLU A 125 -1.93 8.31 13.47
CA GLU A 125 -2.40 7.20 12.64
C GLU A 125 -3.46 6.44 13.39
N TYR A 126 -4.41 5.89 12.63
CA TYR A 126 -5.49 5.08 13.15
C TYR A 126 -5.70 3.90 12.24
N GLN A 127 -5.86 2.72 12.83
CA GLN A 127 -6.15 1.50 12.11
C GLN A 127 -7.18 0.69 12.88
N PHE A 128 -8.32 0.40 12.25
CA PHE A 128 -9.28 -0.57 12.78
C PHE A 128 -8.62 -1.94 12.88
N HIS A 129 -8.95 -2.68 13.94
CA HIS A 129 -8.63 -4.09 13.96
C HIS A 129 -9.33 -4.79 12.79
N PRO A 130 -8.67 -5.70 12.06
CA PRO A 130 -9.25 -6.31 10.86
C PRO A 130 -10.44 -7.24 11.13
N LEU A 131 -10.80 -7.50 12.40
CA LEU A 131 -11.75 -8.56 12.80
C LEU A 131 -12.56 -8.20 14.05
N GLU A 132 -11.97 -7.49 15.00
CA GLU A 132 -12.65 -7.02 16.20
C GLU A 132 -13.24 -5.63 15.98
N LYS A 133 -14.57 -5.53 15.89
CA LYS A 133 -15.25 -4.27 15.54
C LYS A 133 -14.98 -3.13 16.55
N ASP A 134 -14.76 -3.46 17.81
CA ASP A 134 -14.65 -2.49 18.90
C ASP A 134 -13.21 -2.00 19.12
N TRP A 135 -12.26 -2.42 18.28
CA TRP A 135 -10.83 -2.17 18.47
C TRP A 135 -10.26 -1.27 17.37
N ILE A 136 -9.62 -0.18 17.79
CA ILE A 136 -8.83 0.71 16.93
C ILE A 136 -7.48 0.90 17.59
N ILE A 137 -6.41 0.68 16.84
CA ILE A 137 -5.07 1.10 17.25
C ILE A 137 -4.84 2.51 16.73
N ALA A 138 -4.47 3.42 17.63
CA ALA A 138 -4.09 4.77 17.26
C ALA A 138 -2.65 5.04 17.73
N SER A 139 -1.81 5.60 16.86
CA SER A 139 -0.42 5.90 17.17
C SER A 139 -0.23 7.40 17.42
N ALA A 140 0.57 7.78 18.41
CA ALA A 140 0.89 9.18 18.71
C ALA A 140 2.29 9.62 18.23
N GLY A 141 3.06 8.69 17.65
CA GLY A 141 4.50 8.82 17.45
C GLY A 141 5.29 8.86 18.77
N VAL A 142 6.50 8.31 18.74
CA VAL A 142 7.41 8.30 19.91
C VAL A 142 8.25 9.59 19.91
N LYS A 143 8.25 10.32 21.02
CA LYS A 143 9.11 11.49 21.24
C LYS A 143 10.47 11.09 21.81
N ARG A 144 10.47 10.29 22.87
CA ARG A 144 11.68 9.73 23.49
C ARG A 144 11.38 8.48 24.30
N ILE A 145 12.39 7.63 24.45
CA ILE A 145 12.38 6.53 25.40
C ILE A 145 13.11 7.00 26.66
N GLY A 146 12.48 6.85 27.83
CA GLY A 146 12.97 7.37 29.09
C GLY A 146 13.21 6.28 30.13
N GLY A 147 14.20 6.51 30.98
CA GLY A 147 14.55 5.67 32.13
C GLY A 147 16.02 5.89 32.54
N VAL A 148 16.42 5.29 33.67
CA VAL A 148 17.81 5.34 34.17
C VAL A 148 18.35 3.90 34.20
N GLY A 149 19.41 3.63 33.44
CA GLY A 149 20.01 2.29 33.30
C GLY A 149 19.18 1.28 32.49
N GLN A 150 17.85 1.43 32.48
CA GLN A 150 16.90 0.63 31.71
C GLN A 150 15.72 1.47 31.25
N VAL A 151 14.94 0.97 30.28
CA VAL A 151 13.67 1.62 29.90
C VAL A 151 12.68 1.53 31.04
N GLN A 152 11.93 2.62 31.24
CA GLN A 152 10.84 2.71 32.20
C GLN A 152 9.58 3.28 31.53
N ARG A 153 9.76 4.12 30.51
CA ARG A 153 8.66 4.74 29.79
C ARG A 153 8.98 5.09 28.35
N VAL A 154 7.93 5.31 27.57
CA VAL A 154 7.96 5.92 26.25
C VAL A 154 7.13 7.20 26.30
N ASP A 155 7.80 8.35 26.15
CA ASP A 155 7.13 9.64 26.02
C ASP A 155 6.71 9.82 24.56
N LEU A 156 5.43 10.07 24.33
CA LEU A 156 4.81 10.21 23.03
C LEU A 156 4.80 11.68 22.58
N LEU A 157 4.65 11.95 21.29
CA LEU A 157 4.59 13.33 20.79
C LEU A 157 3.37 14.08 21.33
N ASN A 158 2.30 13.36 21.69
CA ASN A 158 1.11 13.92 22.34
C ASN A 158 1.28 14.35 23.80
N GLY A 159 2.50 14.30 24.35
CA GLY A 159 2.78 14.68 25.74
C GLY A 159 2.43 13.62 26.78
N LYS A 160 1.83 12.47 26.39
CA LYS A 160 1.63 11.34 27.29
C LYS A 160 2.88 10.49 27.41
N SER A 161 2.95 9.73 28.51
CA SER A 161 3.99 8.74 28.76
C SER A 161 3.35 7.37 28.98
N LEU A 162 3.84 6.36 28.27
CA LEU A 162 3.48 4.95 28.49
C LEU A 162 4.54 4.30 29.37
N GLN A 163 4.17 3.68 30.48
CA GLN A 163 5.12 2.86 31.26
C GLN A 163 5.43 1.60 30.44
N ALA A 164 6.71 1.25 30.35
CA ALA A 164 7.18 0.10 29.59
C ALA A 164 8.51 -0.41 30.14
N ASP A 165 8.57 -1.71 30.41
CA ASP A 165 9.80 -2.40 30.83
C ASP A 165 10.58 -2.98 29.64
N LEU A 166 9.95 -3.03 28.46
CA LEU A 166 10.54 -3.48 27.20
C LEU A 166 10.05 -2.60 26.04
N VAL A 167 10.97 -2.23 25.15
CA VAL A 167 10.65 -1.55 23.87
C VAL A 167 11.35 -2.28 22.73
N ILE A 168 10.58 -2.67 21.72
CA ILE A 168 11.09 -3.26 20.48
C ILE A 168 11.05 -2.16 19.40
N LEU A 169 12.21 -1.85 18.82
CA LEU A 169 12.34 -0.87 17.74
C LEU A 169 12.47 -1.57 16.38
N GLY A 170 11.50 -1.36 15.50
CA GLY A 170 11.50 -1.82 14.12
C GLY A 170 11.22 -0.67 13.16
N THR A 171 12.19 0.21 12.96
CA THR A 171 12.02 1.47 12.20
C THR A 171 12.66 1.42 10.80
N GLY A 172 12.73 0.22 10.21
CA GLY A 172 13.45 -0.05 8.97
C GLY A 172 14.95 -0.29 9.17
N ILE A 173 15.65 -0.53 8.08
CA ILE A 173 17.10 -0.78 8.06
C ILE A 173 17.83 0.25 7.20
N GLN A 174 19.10 0.47 7.52
CA GLN A 174 20.01 1.26 6.70
C GLN A 174 21.12 0.35 6.17
N PRO A 175 21.40 0.34 4.85
CA PRO A 175 22.50 -0.44 4.29
C PRO A 175 23.85 -0.07 4.92
N ASN A 176 24.65 -1.06 5.32
CA ASN A 176 25.99 -0.82 5.88
C ASN A 176 27.01 -0.56 4.76
N ASN A 177 26.91 0.62 4.13
CA ASN A 177 27.75 1.01 3.00
C ASN A 177 28.99 1.83 3.38
N LYS A 178 29.32 1.94 4.68
CA LYS A 178 30.40 2.80 5.19
C LYS A 178 31.76 2.55 4.51
N LEU A 179 32.07 1.30 4.20
CA LEU A 179 33.33 0.92 3.55
C LEU A 179 33.42 1.34 2.08
N ALA A 180 32.27 1.52 1.43
CA ALA A 180 32.17 1.65 -0.03
C ALA A 180 31.65 3.01 -0.50
N LYS A 181 30.93 3.75 0.35
CA LYS A 181 30.20 4.97 -0.03
C LYS A 181 31.03 6.08 -0.68
N ASP A 182 32.32 6.14 -0.35
CA ASP A 182 33.24 7.18 -0.86
C ASP A 182 33.99 6.71 -2.13
N GLN A 183 33.86 5.44 -2.51
CA GLN A 183 34.59 4.81 -3.61
C GLN A 183 33.68 4.26 -4.71
N LEU A 184 32.42 3.93 -4.37
CA LEU A 184 31.43 3.36 -5.26
C LEU A 184 30.21 4.27 -5.34
N LYS A 185 29.45 4.13 -6.43
CA LYS A 185 28.21 4.88 -6.61
C LYS A 185 27.14 4.34 -5.67
N ILE A 186 26.52 5.25 -4.91
CA ILE A 186 25.42 4.93 -4.00
C ILE A 186 24.11 5.44 -4.60
N SER A 187 23.15 4.53 -4.72
CA SER A 187 21.79 4.81 -5.18
C SER A 187 21.04 5.67 -4.14
N PRO A 188 20.03 6.47 -4.53
CA PRO A 188 19.17 7.20 -3.60
C PRO A 188 18.51 6.32 -2.52
N ASN A 189 18.35 5.02 -2.78
CA ASN A 189 17.83 4.05 -1.81
C ASN A 189 18.87 3.56 -0.79
N GLY A 190 20.10 4.09 -0.83
CA GLY A 190 21.21 3.77 0.07
C GLY A 190 22.06 2.55 -0.33
N GLY A 191 21.68 1.80 -1.36
CA GLY A 191 22.44 0.65 -1.84
C GLY A 191 23.62 1.03 -2.74
N ILE A 192 24.61 0.15 -2.82
CA ILE A 192 25.71 0.23 -3.80
C ILE A 192 25.13 -0.12 -5.18
N GLU A 193 25.28 0.77 -6.15
CA GLU A 193 24.82 0.50 -7.51
C GLU A 193 25.66 -0.60 -8.17
N THR A 194 24.97 -1.54 -8.82
CA THR A 194 25.59 -2.58 -9.65
C THR A 194 24.98 -2.62 -11.04
N ASP A 195 25.66 -3.26 -11.98
CA ASP A 195 25.05 -3.69 -13.24
C ASP A 195 24.18 -4.95 -13.07
N VAL A 196 23.62 -5.46 -14.18
CA VAL A 196 22.82 -6.71 -14.22
C VAL A 196 23.61 -7.96 -13.82
N PHE A 197 24.94 -7.89 -13.78
CA PHE A 197 25.85 -8.97 -13.37
C PHE A 197 26.32 -8.82 -11.92
N LEU A 198 25.71 -7.88 -11.17
CA LEU A 198 26.02 -7.53 -9.78
C LEU A 198 27.42 -6.94 -9.56
N LYS A 199 28.02 -6.41 -10.63
CA LYS A 199 29.33 -5.75 -10.58
C LYS A 199 29.15 -4.27 -10.26
N ALA A 200 29.83 -3.80 -9.22
CA ALA A 200 29.84 -2.40 -8.80
C ALA A 200 31.05 -1.62 -9.36
N ALA A 201 32.18 -2.31 -9.56
CA ALA A 201 33.39 -1.78 -10.20
C ALA A 201 34.25 -2.94 -10.75
N LYS A 202 35.42 -2.63 -11.32
CA LYS A 202 36.36 -3.67 -11.79
C LYS A 202 36.72 -4.61 -10.64
N ASN A 203 36.37 -5.89 -10.78
CA ASN A 203 36.59 -6.95 -9.80
C ASN A 203 35.91 -6.70 -8.43
N VAL A 204 34.89 -5.85 -8.38
CA VAL A 204 34.10 -5.57 -7.16
C VAL A 204 32.64 -5.86 -7.44
N TYR A 205 32.02 -6.66 -6.57
CA TYR A 205 30.63 -7.08 -6.67
C TYR A 205 29.89 -6.72 -5.38
N ALA A 206 28.59 -6.46 -5.48
CA ALA A 206 27.72 -6.22 -4.32
C ALA A 206 26.48 -7.11 -4.40
N SER A 207 26.10 -7.72 -3.27
CA SER A 207 25.02 -8.70 -3.16
C SER A 207 24.37 -8.61 -1.78
N GLY A 208 23.09 -8.99 -1.71
CA GLY A 208 22.24 -8.89 -0.51
C GLY A 208 21.66 -7.49 -0.33
N ASP A 209 21.25 -7.18 0.89
CA ASP A 209 20.51 -5.95 1.26
C ASP A 209 21.21 -4.64 0.87
N ILE A 210 22.54 -4.69 0.67
CA ILE A 210 23.37 -3.56 0.29
C ILE A 210 23.36 -3.28 -1.22
N SER A 211 22.94 -4.23 -2.05
CA SER A 211 23.01 -4.12 -3.51
C SER A 211 21.81 -3.39 -4.09
N SER A 212 22.07 -2.38 -4.93
CA SER A 212 21.05 -1.75 -5.76
C SER A 212 21.31 -2.05 -7.23
N TYR A 213 20.49 -2.93 -7.81
CA TYR A 213 20.68 -3.47 -9.16
C TYR A 213 19.52 -3.08 -10.07
N PRO A 214 19.73 -3.01 -11.39
CA PRO A 214 18.67 -2.78 -12.36
C PRO A 214 17.72 -3.99 -12.40
N TYR A 215 16.46 -3.78 -11.98
CA TYR A 215 15.45 -4.83 -12.02
C TYR A 215 15.02 -5.10 -13.44
N TRP A 216 15.28 -6.31 -13.95
CA TRP A 216 15.16 -6.60 -15.37
C TRP A 216 13.74 -6.39 -15.96
N VAL A 217 12.67 -6.49 -15.17
CA VAL A 217 11.28 -6.25 -15.64
C VAL A 217 11.03 -4.78 -15.98
N THR A 218 11.56 -3.85 -15.18
CA THR A 218 11.27 -2.41 -15.28
C THR A 218 12.46 -1.59 -15.77
N GLY A 219 13.68 -2.10 -15.61
CA GLY A 219 14.96 -1.40 -15.83
C GLY A 219 15.32 -0.43 -14.71
N GLU A 220 14.44 -0.20 -13.72
CA GLU A 220 14.70 0.71 -12.60
C GLU A 220 15.63 0.04 -11.57
N HIS A 221 16.51 0.82 -10.93
CA HIS A 221 17.33 0.30 -9.84
C HIS A 221 16.46 0.04 -8.61
N VAL A 222 16.56 -1.18 -8.09
CA VAL A 222 15.85 -1.62 -6.87
C VAL A 222 16.84 -2.08 -5.83
N ARG A 223 16.42 -2.07 -4.56
CA ARG A 223 17.16 -2.65 -3.44
C ARG A 223 16.18 -3.47 -2.63
N ILE A 224 16.48 -4.75 -2.44
CA ILE A 224 15.55 -5.74 -1.91
C ILE A 224 16.18 -6.37 -0.67
N GLU A 225 15.45 -6.34 0.44
CA GLU A 225 15.89 -6.75 1.78
C GLU A 225 15.27 -8.11 2.12
N HIS A 226 15.72 -9.16 1.43
CA HIS A 226 15.13 -10.48 1.61
C HIS A 226 16.14 -11.61 1.42
N GLN A 227 16.02 -12.66 2.24
CA GLN A 227 16.98 -13.76 2.26
C GLN A 227 17.05 -14.51 0.91
N ASN A 228 15.91 -14.82 0.29
CA ASN A 228 15.89 -15.50 -1.02
C ASN A 228 16.63 -14.68 -2.09
N GLU A 229 16.50 -13.37 -2.01
CA GLU A 229 17.12 -12.45 -2.95
C GLU A 229 18.64 -12.39 -2.71
N ALA A 230 19.07 -12.30 -1.45
CA ALA A 230 20.49 -12.34 -1.10
C ALA A 230 21.18 -13.64 -1.57
N VAL A 231 20.50 -14.79 -1.45
CA VAL A 231 21.01 -16.08 -1.94
C VAL A 231 21.17 -16.07 -3.46
N ARG A 232 20.16 -15.60 -4.20
CA ARG A 232 20.19 -15.52 -5.67
C ARG A 232 21.28 -14.57 -6.16
N GLN A 233 21.37 -13.39 -5.55
CA GLN A 233 22.42 -12.43 -5.87
C GLN A 233 23.80 -13.01 -5.60
N GLY A 234 24.00 -13.71 -4.48
CA GLY A 234 25.28 -14.35 -4.17
C GLY A 234 25.68 -15.39 -5.22
N TYR A 235 24.72 -16.20 -5.67
CA TYR A 235 24.94 -17.19 -6.73
C TYR A 235 25.32 -16.53 -8.06
N VAL A 236 24.58 -15.50 -8.47
CA VAL A 236 24.86 -14.75 -9.72
C VAL A 236 26.22 -14.05 -9.65
N ALA A 237 26.54 -13.37 -8.55
CA ALA A 237 27.82 -12.71 -8.35
C ALA A 237 28.98 -13.73 -8.42
N ALA A 238 28.85 -14.91 -7.80
CA ALA A 238 29.85 -15.96 -7.85
C ALA A 238 30.10 -16.46 -9.29
N LEU A 239 29.05 -16.68 -10.08
CA LEU A 239 29.19 -17.06 -11.49
C LEU A 239 29.94 -16.00 -12.29
N ASN A 240 29.62 -14.72 -12.07
CA ASN A 240 30.30 -13.63 -12.77
C ASN A 240 31.76 -13.45 -12.34
N ILE A 241 32.08 -13.69 -11.05
CA ILE A 241 33.47 -13.75 -10.56
C ILE A 241 34.25 -14.88 -11.25
N LEU A 242 33.61 -16.03 -11.47
CA LEU A 242 34.19 -17.19 -12.15
C LEU A 242 34.24 -17.05 -13.69
N GLY A 243 33.93 -15.88 -14.24
CA GLY A 243 33.96 -15.63 -15.69
C GLY A 243 32.82 -16.33 -16.44
N ARG A 244 31.68 -16.58 -15.80
CA ARG A 244 30.46 -17.11 -16.41
C ARG A 244 29.37 -16.03 -16.45
N PRO A 245 29.32 -15.20 -17.51
CA PRO A 245 28.40 -14.06 -17.59
C PRO A 245 26.94 -14.50 -17.39
N THR A 246 26.38 -14.12 -16.25
CA THR A 246 25.04 -14.52 -15.83
C THR A 246 24.30 -13.28 -15.32
N PRO A 247 23.27 -12.78 -16.02
CA PRO A 247 22.51 -11.65 -15.53
C PRO A 247 21.51 -12.09 -14.44
N LEU A 248 21.25 -11.21 -13.46
CA LEU A 248 20.17 -11.39 -12.50
C LEU A 248 18.83 -11.10 -13.20
N THR A 249 18.06 -12.16 -13.44
CA THR A 249 16.75 -12.09 -14.13
C THR A 249 15.60 -12.57 -13.24
N ASP A 250 15.89 -12.75 -11.96
CA ASP A 250 14.92 -13.19 -10.98
C ASP A 250 13.89 -12.10 -10.67
N VAL A 251 12.68 -12.54 -10.37
CA VAL A 251 11.63 -11.67 -9.82
C VAL A 251 11.72 -11.75 -8.29
N PRO A 252 11.87 -10.62 -7.58
CA PRO A 252 11.86 -10.61 -6.13
C PRO A 252 10.61 -11.28 -5.58
N PHE A 253 10.80 -12.14 -4.59
CA PHE A 253 9.72 -12.88 -3.95
C PHE A 253 9.96 -12.94 -2.43
N PHE A 254 8.91 -12.65 -1.68
CA PHE A 254 8.89 -12.87 -0.24
C PHE A 254 7.53 -13.39 0.21
N TRP A 255 7.51 -13.91 1.43
CA TRP A 255 6.30 -14.30 2.11
C TRP A 255 6.38 -13.91 3.57
N THR A 256 5.23 -13.66 4.18
CA THR A 256 5.11 -13.53 5.61
C THR A 256 4.02 -14.45 6.09
N ARG A 257 4.25 -15.08 7.24
CA ARG A 257 3.25 -15.87 7.93
C ARG A 257 2.95 -15.21 9.26
N GLN A 258 1.69 -14.85 9.46
CA GLN A 258 1.19 -14.34 10.72
C GLN A 258 0.10 -15.30 11.18
N TRP A 259 0.38 -16.06 12.24
CA TRP A 259 -0.46 -17.17 12.70
C TRP A 259 -0.72 -18.22 11.60
N ASP A 260 -1.98 -18.42 11.24
CA ASP A 260 -2.48 -19.37 10.25
C ASP A 260 -2.54 -18.77 8.83
N ARG A 261 -2.15 -17.49 8.66
CA ARG A 261 -2.25 -16.77 7.39
C ARG A 261 -0.89 -16.65 6.73
N THR A 262 -0.82 -17.01 5.45
CA THR A 262 0.38 -16.81 4.63
C THR A 262 0.05 -15.81 3.53
N LEU A 263 0.75 -14.67 3.55
CA LEU A 263 0.75 -13.69 2.49
C LEU A 263 2.03 -13.86 1.68
N ALA A 264 1.90 -14.09 0.38
CA ALA A 264 3.02 -14.20 -0.54
C ALA A 264 3.02 -13.01 -1.51
N TYR A 265 4.20 -12.55 -1.92
CA TYR A 265 4.37 -11.38 -2.76
C TYR A 265 5.47 -11.61 -3.81
N SER A 266 5.24 -11.20 -5.06
CA SER A 266 6.31 -11.10 -6.08
C SER A 266 6.28 -9.79 -6.82
N GLY A 267 7.46 -9.41 -7.32
CA GLY A 267 7.67 -8.23 -8.13
C GLY A 267 8.09 -7.03 -7.30
N VAL A 268 8.03 -5.85 -7.92
CA VAL A 268 8.37 -4.58 -7.27
C VAL A 268 7.23 -3.62 -7.54
N GLY A 269 6.37 -3.45 -6.55
CA GLY A 269 5.16 -2.64 -6.66
C GLY A 269 5.39 -1.14 -6.48
N GLN A 270 6.62 -0.67 -6.27
CA GLN A 270 6.86 0.75 -6.01
C GLN A 270 6.30 1.63 -7.14
N GLY A 271 5.48 2.61 -6.77
CA GLY A 271 4.84 3.52 -7.73
C GLY A 271 3.64 2.92 -8.48
N PHE A 272 3.03 1.84 -7.99
CA PHE A 272 1.73 1.39 -8.48
C PHE A 272 0.68 2.50 -8.36
N ASP A 273 -0.24 2.56 -9.31
CA ASP A 273 -1.35 3.52 -9.35
C ASP A 273 -2.72 2.83 -9.25
N GLU A 274 -2.74 1.49 -9.28
CA GLU A 274 -3.95 0.69 -9.28
C GLU A 274 -3.74 -0.67 -8.61
N VAL A 275 -4.80 -1.18 -7.95
CA VAL A 275 -4.85 -2.53 -7.41
C VAL A 275 -6.09 -3.25 -7.93
N ILE A 276 -5.89 -4.41 -8.56
CA ILE A 276 -6.97 -5.30 -9.01
C ILE A 276 -7.02 -6.50 -8.08
N VAL A 277 -8.17 -6.75 -7.46
CA VAL A 277 -8.36 -7.90 -6.57
C VAL A 277 -9.20 -8.96 -7.26
N ASP A 278 -8.66 -10.16 -7.34
CA ASP A 278 -9.36 -11.37 -7.78
C ASP A 278 -9.52 -12.32 -6.58
N GLY A 279 -10.76 -12.70 -6.26
CA GLY A 279 -11.12 -13.48 -5.09
C GLY A 279 -11.92 -12.70 -4.03
N ASP A 280 -11.88 -13.19 -2.79
CA ASP A 280 -12.69 -12.69 -1.68
C ASP A 280 -11.80 -12.23 -0.51
N LEU A 281 -11.82 -10.91 -0.25
CA LEU A 281 -11.09 -10.29 0.86
C LEU A 281 -11.63 -10.72 2.23
N SER A 282 -12.95 -10.94 2.36
CA SER A 282 -13.59 -11.34 3.62
C SER A 282 -13.21 -12.76 4.02
N GLN A 283 -13.05 -13.64 3.03
CA GLN A 283 -12.55 -15.01 3.24
C GLN A 283 -11.02 -15.09 3.23
N GLN A 284 -10.32 -13.97 3.06
CA GLN A 284 -8.86 -13.91 2.99
C GLN A 284 -8.29 -14.84 1.91
N LYS A 285 -9.02 -15.01 0.81
CA LYS A 285 -8.65 -15.89 -0.30
C LYS A 285 -8.68 -15.10 -1.60
N PHE A 286 -7.53 -14.52 -1.94
CA PHE A 286 -7.44 -13.60 -3.07
C PHE A 286 -6.03 -13.52 -3.66
N VAL A 287 -5.97 -12.92 -4.84
CA VAL A 287 -4.78 -12.33 -5.46
C VAL A 287 -5.04 -10.84 -5.67
N ALA A 288 -4.14 -9.99 -5.18
CA ALA A 288 -4.11 -8.56 -5.45
C ALA A 288 -2.98 -8.28 -6.44
N TYR A 289 -3.32 -7.80 -7.64
CA TYR A 289 -2.37 -7.39 -8.66
C TYR A 289 -2.13 -5.89 -8.56
N TYR A 290 -0.86 -5.49 -8.45
CA TYR A 290 -0.45 -4.09 -8.42
C TYR A 290 -0.08 -3.67 -9.84
N ALA A 291 -0.78 -2.67 -10.36
CA ALA A 291 -0.54 -2.14 -11.69
C ALA A 291 0.04 -0.73 -11.64
N ARG A 292 0.89 -0.42 -12.63
CA ARG A 292 1.46 0.89 -12.89
C ARG A 292 1.27 1.20 -14.37
N LYS A 293 0.54 2.26 -14.70
CA LYS A 293 0.23 2.65 -16.09
C LYS A 293 -0.35 1.47 -16.91
N GLY A 294 -1.30 0.73 -16.34
CA GLY A 294 -1.98 -0.39 -16.99
C GLY A 294 -1.17 -1.71 -17.09
N ARG A 295 0.06 -1.75 -16.57
CA ARG A 295 0.90 -2.96 -16.55
C ARG A 295 1.00 -3.52 -15.13
N VAL A 296 0.81 -4.83 -14.97
CA VAL A 296 1.04 -5.49 -13.69
C VAL A 296 2.54 -5.55 -13.39
N VAL A 297 2.95 -5.01 -12.25
CA VAL A 297 4.36 -4.92 -11.81
C VAL A 297 4.66 -5.77 -10.58
N ALA A 298 3.63 -6.12 -9.81
CA ALA A 298 3.73 -6.99 -8.65
C ALA A 298 2.39 -7.66 -8.34
N SER A 299 2.41 -8.66 -7.47
CA SER A 299 1.20 -9.22 -6.87
C SER A 299 1.42 -9.60 -5.41
N ALA A 300 0.32 -9.58 -4.64
CA ALA A 300 0.21 -10.26 -3.36
C ALA A 300 -0.87 -11.34 -3.44
N SER A 301 -0.73 -12.44 -2.73
CA SER A 301 -1.76 -13.47 -2.63
C SER A 301 -1.88 -14.00 -1.21
N MET A 302 -3.12 -14.33 -0.81
CA MET A 302 -3.42 -14.96 0.47
C MET A 302 -4.35 -16.16 0.23
N ASN A 303 -4.07 -17.27 0.91
CA ASN A 303 -4.80 -18.55 0.84
C ASN A 303 -5.12 -19.01 -0.60
N THR A 304 -4.29 -18.65 -1.57
CA THR A 304 -4.44 -19.01 -2.98
C THR A 304 -3.18 -19.78 -3.41
N PRO A 305 -3.18 -21.12 -3.25
CA PRO A 305 -2.00 -21.94 -3.51
C PRO A 305 -1.46 -21.72 -4.93
N ASN A 306 -0.14 -21.73 -5.06
CA ASN A 306 0.60 -21.61 -6.33
C ASN A 306 0.43 -20.30 -7.10
N ALA A 307 -0.47 -19.38 -6.70
CA ALA A 307 -0.67 -18.11 -7.39
C ALA A 307 0.65 -17.35 -7.57
N GLN A 308 1.42 -17.26 -6.48
CA GLN A 308 2.66 -16.49 -6.51
C GLN A 308 3.75 -17.13 -7.38
N MET A 309 3.77 -18.46 -7.52
CA MET A 309 4.68 -19.14 -8.44
C MET A 309 4.33 -18.82 -9.90
N ILE A 310 3.04 -18.90 -10.25
CA ILE A 310 2.54 -18.62 -11.60
C ILE A 310 2.82 -17.16 -11.97
N ILE A 311 2.50 -16.23 -11.08
CA ILE A 311 2.64 -14.80 -11.34
C ILE A 311 4.11 -14.39 -11.36
N SER A 312 4.94 -14.91 -10.46
CA SER A 312 6.39 -14.66 -10.49
C SER A 312 6.99 -15.08 -11.83
N GLU A 313 6.58 -16.22 -12.38
CA GLU A 313 7.07 -16.69 -13.67
C GLU A 313 6.50 -15.87 -14.85
N ALA A 314 5.23 -15.47 -14.78
CA ALA A 314 4.64 -14.59 -15.79
C ALA A 314 5.29 -13.19 -15.81
N LEU A 315 5.66 -12.65 -14.65
CA LEU A 315 6.50 -11.47 -14.52
C LEU A 315 7.89 -11.75 -15.13
N ARG A 316 8.53 -12.87 -14.76
CA ARG A 316 9.85 -13.31 -15.25
C ARG A 316 9.92 -13.45 -16.79
N LEU A 317 8.82 -13.83 -17.41
CA LEU A 317 8.71 -13.98 -18.86
C LEU A 317 8.18 -12.71 -19.55
N ASN A 318 7.80 -11.68 -18.78
CA ASN A 318 7.14 -10.47 -19.24
C ASN A 318 5.90 -10.78 -20.10
N VAL A 319 5.06 -11.68 -19.60
CA VAL A 319 3.80 -12.13 -20.24
C VAL A 319 2.58 -11.91 -19.34
N MET A 320 2.70 -11.08 -18.31
CA MET A 320 1.55 -10.68 -17.50
C MET A 320 0.49 -10.02 -18.39
N PRO A 321 -0.80 -10.34 -18.18
CA PRO A 321 -1.91 -9.63 -18.81
C PRO A 321 -1.91 -8.15 -18.46
N SER A 322 -2.65 -7.36 -19.24
CA SER A 322 -2.89 -5.96 -18.89
C SER A 322 -3.75 -5.86 -17.62
N ALA A 323 -3.65 -4.73 -16.92
CA ALA A 323 -4.52 -4.43 -15.79
C ALA A 323 -6.00 -4.50 -16.18
N GLU A 324 -6.33 -4.00 -17.38
CA GLU A 324 -7.69 -3.98 -17.91
C GLU A 324 -8.25 -5.40 -18.14
N ASP A 325 -7.46 -6.30 -18.74
CA ASP A 325 -7.88 -7.68 -18.96
C ASP A 325 -8.20 -8.41 -17.65
N LEU A 326 -7.46 -8.12 -16.58
CA LEU A 326 -7.73 -8.66 -15.24
C LEU A 326 -8.98 -8.03 -14.62
N LYS A 327 -9.15 -6.71 -14.77
CA LYS A 327 -10.29 -5.95 -14.24
C LYS A 327 -11.61 -6.38 -14.85
N GLU A 328 -11.63 -6.56 -16.17
CA GLU A 328 -12.77 -7.04 -16.95
C GLU A 328 -12.95 -8.56 -16.83
N LYS A 329 -12.09 -9.24 -16.07
CA LYS A 329 -12.09 -10.70 -15.87
C LYS A 329 -12.00 -11.49 -17.17
N LYS A 330 -11.35 -10.91 -18.20
CA LYS A 330 -11.04 -11.59 -19.47
C LYS A 330 -9.97 -12.67 -19.29
N VAL A 331 -9.10 -12.49 -18.31
CA VAL A 331 -8.02 -13.42 -17.97
C VAL A 331 -8.07 -13.70 -16.47
N ASN A 332 -7.96 -14.98 -16.09
CA ASN A 332 -7.82 -15.41 -14.70
C ASN A 332 -6.45 -16.07 -14.46
N LEU A 333 -6.20 -16.50 -13.22
CA LEU A 333 -4.94 -17.14 -12.84
C LEU A 333 -4.62 -18.42 -13.64
N ASP A 334 -5.62 -19.23 -14.00
CA ASP A 334 -5.42 -20.45 -14.79
C ASP A 334 -5.02 -20.12 -16.24
N ASP A 335 -5.54 -19.03 -16.79
CA ASP A 335 -5.15 -18.56 -18.12
C ASP A 335 -3.72 -18.00 -18.12
N ILE A 336 -3.32 -17.27 -17.07
CA ILE A 336 -1.91 -16.86 -16.87
C ILE A 336 -1.01 -18.10 -16.81
N LYS A 337 -1.42 -19.14 -16.09
CA LYS A 337 -0.68 -20.41 -16.00
C LYS A 337 -0.51 -21.06 -17.38
N LYS A 338 -1.56 -21.11 -18.21
CA LYS A 338 -1.46 -21.63 -19.58
C LYS A 338 -0.49 -20.81 -20.44
N ILE A 339 -0.53 -19.48 -20.34
CA ILE A 339 0.40 -18.58 -21.04
C ILE A 339 1.84 -18.89 -20.63
N VAL A 340 2.12 -18.98 -19.33
CA VAL A 340 3.45 -19.33 -18.79
C VAL A 340 3.94 -20.67 -19.34
N LEU A 341 3.11 -21.72 -19.25
CA LEU A 341 3.49 -23.07 -19.71
C LEU A 341 3.74 -23.12 -21.23
N SER A 342 3.00 -22.33 -22.02
CA SER A 342 3.21 -22.24 -23.48
C SER A 342 4.53 -21.59 -23.87
N LYS A 343 5.10 -20.75 -23.01
CA LYS A 343 6.36 -20.03 -23.25
C LYS A 343 7.56 -20.80 -22.73
N GLY A 344 7.41 -21.54 -21.63
CA GLY A 344 8.46 -22.33 -20.99
C GLY A 344 9.05 -23.45 -21.87
N SER A 345 8.33 -23.89 -22.91
CA SER A 345 8.81 -24.89 -23.89
C SER A 345 9.67 -24.30 -25.02
N SER A 346 9.77 -22.98 -25.14
CA SER A 346 10.55 -22.29 -26.19
C SER A 346 11.61 -21.37 -25.57
N CYS A 347 12.69 -21.95 -25.05
CA CYS A 347 13.82 -21.19 -24.54
C CYS A 347 14.64 -20.60 -25.71
N HIS A 348 14.12 -19.57 -26.37
CA HIS A 348 14.86 -18.72 -27.29
C HIS A 348 14.73 -17.27 -26.82
N CYS A 349 15.79 -16.77 -26.18
CA CYS A 349 15.91 -15.37 -25.81
C CYS A 349 15.95 -14.51 -27.08
N LYS A 350 14.81 -13.97 -27.51
CA LYS A 350 14.72 -13.00 -28.64
C LYS A 350 15.25 -11.60 -28.28
N ARG A 351 15.83 -11.40 -27.09
CA ARG A 351 16.33 -10.10 -26.59
C ARG A 351 17.84 -10.09 -26.30
N ALA A 352 18.61 -11.00 -26.90
CA ALA A 352 20.07 -10.94 -26.86
C ALA A 352 20.61 -9.55 -27.28
N GLY A 353 19.95 -8.86 -28.21
CA GLY A 353 20.33 -7.51 -28.64
C GLY A 353 20.07 -6.39 -27.62
N GLN A 354 19.11 -6.53 -26.69
CA GLN A 354 18.85 -5.49 -25.68
C GLN A 354 19.77 -5.61 -24.45
N CYS A 355 20.28 -6.81 -24.15
CA CYS A 355 21.36 -6.96 -23.19
C CYS A 355 22.71 -6.46 -23.75
N GLN A 356 22.90 -6.47 -25.08
CA GLN A 356 24.09 -5.93 -25.73
C GLN A 356 24.17 -4.41 -25.74
N SER A 357 23.05 -3.68 -25.65
CA SER A 357 23.08 -2.20 -25.61
C SER A 357 23.53 -1.63 -24.26
N GLN A 358 23.80 -2.48 -23.26
CA GLN A 358 24.39 -2.11 -21.96
C GLN A 358 25.73 -2.82 -21.69
N LEU A 359 26.28 -3.53 -22.69
CA LEU A 359 27.70 -3.90 -22.77
C LEU A 359 28.46 -2.77 -23.48
#